data_AF-X1PVZ8-F1
#
_entry.id   AF-X1PVZ8-F1
#
_cell.length_a   1.000
_cell.length_b   1.000
_cell.length_c   1.000
_cell.angle_alpha   90.00
_cell.angle_beta   90.00
_cell.angle_gamma   90.00
#
_symmetry.space_group_name_H-M   'P 1'
#
loop_
_entity.id
_entity.type
_entity.pdbx_description
1 polymer ?
#
loop_
_entity_poly.entity_id
_entity_poly.type
_entity_poly.pdbx_seq_one_letter_code
_entity_poly.pdbx_strand_id
1 'polypeptide(L)'
;LQARIRGGILMSLSNQFGSLVLTTGNKSETAVGYATLYGDTAGGFAVIKDVPKTLVYKLAEHINKINSRQIIPADVINRPPSAELSPDQKDSDALPDYDLLDEILKGYVEEDKSAQQLAESGLPQDVVHSVIRMVDRNEYKRRQSPPGVKITPKAFGKDRRLPITNRYSSCDDAG
;
A
#
# COMPACT_ATOMS: atom_id res chain seq x y z
N LEU A 1 12.95 -5.44 -13.09
CA LEU A 1 13.66 -6.75 -13.05
C LEU A 1 14.16 -7.08 -11.64
N GLN A 2 14.94 -6.17 -11.01
CA GLN A 2 15.52 -6.37 -9.68
C GLN A 2 14.53 -6.89 -8.61
N ALA A 3 13.36 -6.25 -8.45
CA ALA A 3 12.36 -6.68 -7.47
C ALA A 3 11.91 -8.14 -7.65
N ARG A 4 11.73 -8.62 -8.89
CA ARG A 4 11.36 -10.00 -9.18
C ARG A 4 12.48 -10.99 -8.88
N ILE A 5 13.74 -10.59 -9.10
CA ILE A 5 14.89 -11.41 -8.70
C ILE A 5 14.91 -11.59 -7.18
N ARG A 6 14.69 -10.50 -6.40
CA ARG A 6 14.60 -10.58 -4.93
C ARG A 6 13.48 -11.54 -4.49
N GLY A 7 12.29 -11.42 -5.08
CA GLY A 7 11.17 -12.34 -4.83
C GLY A 7 11.52 -13.80 -5.14
N GLY A 8 12.15 -14.05 -6.31
CA GLY A 8 12.59 -15.38 -6.71
C GLY A 8 13.61 -16.01 -5.74
N ILE A 9 14.58 -15.22 -5.28
CA ILE A 9 15.57 -15.67 -4.29
C ILE A 9 14.88 -16.06 -2.97
N LEU A 10 14.02 -15.20 -2.42
CA LEU A 10 13.33 -15.47 -1.16
C LEU A 10 12.42 -16.70 -1.24
N MET A 11 11.70 -16.87 -2.35
CA MET A 11 10.90 -18.07 -2.59
C MET A 11 11.76 -19.33 -2.73
N SER A 12 12.95 -19.24 -3.35
CA SER A 12 13.87 -20.36 -3.42
C SER A 12 14.39 -20.77 -2.04
N LEU A 13 14.72 -19.81 -1.17
CA LEU A 13 15.13 -20.07 0.21
C LEU A 13 13.98 -20.69 1.02
N SER A 14 12.76 -20.18 0.84
CA SER A 14 11.54 -20.75 1.45
C SER A 14 11.34 -22.22 1.07
N ASN A 15 11.48 -22.56 -0.22
CA ASN A 15 11.39 -23.95 -0.68
C ASN A 15 12.50 -24.84 -0.11
N GLN A 16 13.73 -24.31 0.00
CA GLN A 16 14.87 -25.09 0.50
C GLN A 16 14.77 -25.38 2.00
N PHE A 17 14.30 -24.42 2.80
CA PHE A 17 14.32 -24.50 4.26
C PHE A 17 12.93 -24.70 4.90
N GLY A 18 11.87 -24.78 4.10
CA GLY A 18 10.49 -24.96 4.58
C GLY A 18 9.92 -23.77 5.35
N SER A 19 10.53 -22.59 5.26
CA SER A 19 10.10 -21.37 5.95
C SER A 19 9.09 -20.57 5.12
N LEU A 20 8.23 -19.78 5.75
CA LEU A 20 7.25 -18.93 5.05
C LEU A 20 7.83 -17.55 4.72
N VAL A 21 7.76 -17.13 3.45
CA VAL A 21 8.11 -15.75 3.08
C VAL A 21 7.01 -14.80 3.55
N LEU A 22 7.38 -13.84 4.39
CA LEU A 22 6.53 -12.72 4.80
C LEU A 22 6.76 -11.53 3.87
N THR A 23 5.71 -11.01 3.26
CA THR A 23 5.79 -9.81 2.42
C THR A 23 5.51 -8.56 3.26
N THR A 24 6.09 -7.44 2.81
CA THR A 24 6.16 -6.18 3.57
C THR A 24 5.40 -5.03 2.91
N GLY A 25 4.55 -5.31 1.92
CA GLY A 25 3.70 -4.29 1.30
C GLY A 25 2.63 -3.81 2.27
N ASN A 26 2.51 -2.48 2.44
CA ASN A 26 1.51 -1.86 3.31
C ASN A 26 0.21 -1.55 2.57
N LYS A 27 -0.80 -1.05 3.30
CA LYS A 27 -2.13 -0.77 2.74
C LYS A 27 -2.08 0.30 1.66
N SER A 28 -1.30 1.35 1.87
CA SER A 28 -1.20 2.50 0.97
C SER A 28 -0.59 2.09 -0.37
N GLU A 29 0.52 1.35 -0.34
CA GLU A 29 1.17 0.76 -1.53
C GLU A 29 0.24 -0.21 -2.25
N THR A 30 -0.42 -1.10 -1.50
CA THR A 30 -1.37 -2.08 -2.05
C THR A 30 -2.57 -1.40 -2.70
N ALA A 31 -3.06 -0.29 -2.12
CA ALA A 31 -4.21 0.44 -2.61
C ALA A 31 -3.95 1.03 -4.00
N VAL A 32 -2.87 1.80 -4.15
CA VAL A 32 -2.53 2.45 -5.42
C VAL A 32 -1.74 1.55 -6.36
N GLY A 33 -1.45 0.31 -5.94
CA GLY A 33 -0.67 -0.66 -6.71
C GLY A 33 0.79 -0.26 -6.92
N TYR A 34 1.37 0.46 -5.95
CA TYR A 34 2.80 0.77 -5.90
C TYR A 34 3.59 -0.46 -5.46
N ALA A 35 3.54 -1.48 -6.32
CA ALA A 35 4.14 -2.79 -6.09
C ALA A 35 4.49 -3.43 -7.43
N THR A 36 5.54 -4.25 -7.41
CA THR A 36 5.97 -5.07 -8.53
C THR A 36 5.41 -6.48 -8.39
N LEU A 37 4.45 -6.84 -9.26
CA LEU A 37 3.94 -8.23 -9.29
C LEU A 37 5.07 -9.26 -9.41
N TYR A 38 5.00 -10.25 -8.52
CA TYR A 38 5.98 -11.31 -8.33
C TYR A 38 7.37 -10.83 -7.88
N GLY A 39 7.45 -9.60 -7.39
CA GLY A 39 8.62 -9.05 -6.70
C GLY A 39 8.33 -8.91 -5.21
N ASP A 40 8.06 -7.70 -4.76
CA ASP A 40 7.69 -7.36 -3.38
C ASP A 40 6.42 -8.10 -2.90
N THR A 41 5.50 -8.44 -3.80
CA THR A 41 4.30 -9.22 -3.48
C THR A 41 4.54 -10.73 -3.46
N ALA A 42 5.75 -11.22 -3.76
CA ALA A 42 6.05 -12.65 -3.77
C ALA A 42 6.27 -13.18 -2.35
N GLY A 43 5.25 -13.83 -1.79
CA GLY A 43 5.35 -14.53 -0.51
C GLY A 43 4.05 -15.17 -0.09
N GLY A 44 4.05 -15.81 1.07
CA GLY A 44 2.90 -16.56 1.57
C GLY A 44 1.97 -15.77 2.48
N PHE A 45 2.46 -14.70 3.11
CA PHE A 45 1.65 -13.89 4.02
C PHE A 45 2.11 -12.43 4.09
N ALA A 46 1.19 -11.48 3.96
CA ALA A 46 1.46 -10.04 4.07
C ALA A 46 1.05 -9.52 5.44
N VAL A 47 2.02 -9.37 6.34
CA VAL A 47 1.78 -9.03 7.75
C VAL A 47 1.14 -7.65 7.90
N ILE A 48 1.61 -6.68 7.13
CA ILE A 48 1.19 -5.28 7.21
C ILE A 48 0.29 -4.83 6.05
N LYS A 49 -0.35 -5.79 5.34
CA LYS A 49 -1.19 -5.53 4.17
C LYS A 49 -2.30 -4.50 4.37
N ASP A 50 -2.85 -4.46 5.59
CA ASP A 50 -3.96 -3.57 5.95
C ASP A 50 -3.53 -2.45 6.91
N VAL A 51 -2.22 -2.18 7.01
CA VAL A 51 -1.67 -1.07 7.80
C VAL A 51 -1.38 0.12 6.87
N PRO A 52 -2.03 1.28 7.01
CA PRO A 52 -1.66 2.50 6.27
C PRO A 52 -0.22 2.91 6.56
N LYS A 53 0.47 3.53 5.60
CA LYS A 53 1.88 3.92 5.72
C LYS A 53 2.10 4.84 6.92
N THR A 54 1.23 5.81 7.13
CA THR A 54 1.26 6.71 8.29
C THR A 54 1.17 5.95 9.61
N LEU A 55 0.42 4.84 9.65
CA LEU A 55 0.33 3.96 10.81
C LEU A 55 1.57 3.07 10.98
N VAL A 56 2.24 2.67 9.88
CA VAL A 56 3.52 1.93 9.95
C VAL A 56 4.56 2.72 10.74
N TYR A 57 4.71 4.01 10.49
CA TYR A 57 5.63 4.87 11.23
C TYR A 57 5.27 4.95 12.73
N LYS A 58 3.99 5.18 13.05
CA LYS A 58 3.50 5.22 14.44
C LYS A 58 3.73 3.89 15.16
N LEU A 59 3.55 2.76 14.48
CA LEU A 59 3.82 1.43 15.03
C LEU A 59 5.31 1.20 15.27
N ALA A 60 6.18 1.66 14.37
CA ALA A 60 7.62 1.53 14.54
C ALA A 60 8.11 2.29 15.79
N GLU A 61 7.65 3.52 15.97
CA GLU A 61 7.91 4.31 17.18
C GLU A 61 7.34 3.66 18.44
N HIS A 62 6.11 3.14 18.35
CA HIS A 62 5.46 2.44 19.45
C HIS A 62 6.26 1.20 19.89
N ILE A 63 6.75 0.39 18.93
CA ILE A 63 7.58 -0.79 19.22
C ILE A 63 8.86 -0.42 19.97
N ASN A 64 9.55 0.64 19.54
CA ASN A 64 10.73 1.13 20.26
C ASN A 64 10.38 1.58 21.69
N LYS A 65 9.27 2.30 21.85
CA LYS A 65 8.80 2.81 23.14
C LYS A 65 8.49 1.68 24.12
N ILE A 66 7.70 0.67 23.73
CA ILE A 66 7.30 -0.41 24.64
C ILE A 66 8.47 -1.33 25.01
N ASN A 67 9.51 -1.40 24.18
CA ASN A 67 10.71 -2.18 24.46
C ASN A 67 11.82 -1.38 25.15
N SER A 68 11.62 -0.08 25.37
CA SER A 68 12.62 0.83 25.96
C SER A 68 14.00 0.75 25.30
N ARG A 69 14.04 0.44 23.99
CA ARG A 69 15.26 0.33 23.18
C ARG A 69 14.96 0.55 21.70
N GLN A 70 15.97 0.95 20.93
CA GLN A 70 15.85 1.03 19.47
C GLN A 70 15.93 -0.36 18.86
N ILE A 71 14.78 -1.00 18.65
CA ILE A 71 14.65 -2.22 17.83
C ILE A 71 14.66 -1.83 16.35
N ILE A 72 13.93 -0.78 16.01
CA ILE A 72 13.90 -0.18 14.67
C ILE A 72 14.79 1.07 14.72
N PRO A 73 15.88 1.13 13.94
CA PRO A 73 16.79 2.28 13.97
C PRO A 73 16.09 3.59 13.61
N ALA A 74 16.45 4.68 14.29
CA ALA A 74 15.88 6.01 14.04
C ALA A 74 16.08 6.46 12.58
N ASP A 75 17.23 6.12 11.98
CA ASP A 75 17.53 6.44 10.58
C ASP A 75 16.58 5.77 9.59
N VAL A 76 16.01 4.60 9.93
CA VAL A 76 15.00 3.93 9.08
C VAL A 76 13.65 4.65 9.16
N ILE A 77 13.31 5.19 10.34
CA ILE A 77 12.05 5.90 10.58
C ILE A 77 12.09 7.29 9.93
N ASN A 78 13.23 7.99 10.04
CA ASN A 78 13.38 9.35 9.54
C ASN A 78 13.72 9.44 8.05
N ARG A 79 14.09 8.32 7.41
CA ARG A 79 14.41 8.30 5.99
C ARG A 79 13.16 8.58 5.15
N PRO A 80 13.26 9.44 4.11
CA PRO A 80 12.19 9.59 3.14
C PRO A 80 11.80 8.25 2.49
N PRO A 81 10.52 7.99 2.23
CA PRO A 81 10.08 6.73 1.63
C PRO A 81 10.61 6.57 0.20
N SER A 82 11.14 5.38 -0.08
CA SER A 82 11.71 5.00 -1.37
C SER A 82 11.67 3.48 -1.56
N ALA A 83 11.45 3.01 -2.79
CA ALA A 83 11.57 1.60 -3.16
C ALA A 83 13.03 1.11 -3.37
N GLU A 84 14.04 2.00 -3.32
CA GLU A 84 15.48 1.69 -3.40
C GLU A 84 15.86 0.75 -4.59
N LEU A 85 15.24 0.93 -5.77
CA LEU A 85 15.57 0.15 -6.99
C LEU A 85 16.55 0.87 -7.91
N SER A 86 16.66 2.19 -7.79
CA SER A 86 17.68 3.01 -8.46
C SER A 86 18.20 4.10 -7.52
N PRO A 87 19.44 4.58 -7.73
CA PRO A 87 19.92 5.79 -7.07
C PRO A 87 18.92 6.92 -7.32
N ASP A 88 18.59 7.67 -6.28
CA ASP A 88 17.69 8.83 -6.31
C ASP A 88 16.19 8.57 -6.51
N GLN A 89 15.75 7.31 -6.53
CA GLN A 89 14.31 7.02 -6.58
C GLN A 89 13.58 7.53 -5.33
N LYS A 90 12.50 8.29 -5.50
CA LYS A 90 11.61 8.69 -4.40
C LYS A 90 10.19 8.25 -4.69
N ASP A 91 9.45 7.87 -3.64
CA ASP A 91 8.04 7.51 -3.79
C ASP A 91 7.20 8.75 -4.21
N SER A 92 7.64 9.94 -3.77
CA SER A 92 7.05 11.24 -4.14
C SER A 92 7.07 11.56 -5.63
N ASP A 93 7.88 10.86 -6.42
CA ASP A 93 7.93 11.04 -7.88
C ASP A 93 6.66 10.46 -8.55
N ALA A 94 5.97 9.54 -7.88
CA ALA A 94 4.81 8.82 -8.42
C ALA A 94 3.55 8.93 -7.56
N LEU A 95 3.70 9.26 -6.27
CA LEU A 95 2.62 9.31 -5.29
C LEU A 95 2.58 10.68 -4.59
N PRO A 96 1.40 11.15 -4.15
CA PRO A 96 1.34 12.25 -3.20
C PRO A 96 1.94 11.83 -1.85
N ASP A 97 2.18 12.81 -0.97
CA ASP A 97 2.63 12.54 0.40
C ASP A 97 1.69 11.55 1.11
N TYR A 98 2.27 10.65 1.91
CA TYR A 98 1.52 9.55 2.51
C TYR A 98 0.42 10.01 3.47
N ASP A 99 0.55 11.18 4.10
CA ASP A 99 -0.52 11.75 4.91
C ASP A 99 -1.76 12.04 4.06
N LEU A 100 -1.57 12.73 2.93
CA LEU A 100 -2.63 13.04 1.98
C LEU A 100 -3.17 11.77 1.31
N LEU A 101 -2.27 10.86 0.92
CA LEU A 101 -2.65 9.58 0.32
C LEU A 101 -3.53 8.76 1.25
N ASP A 102 -3.11 8.57 2.51
CA ASP A 102 -3.82 7.75 3.48
C ASP A 102 -5.17 8.37 3.86
N GLU A 103 -5.27 9.70 3.89
CA GLU A 103 -6.53 10.40 4.11
C GLU A 103 -7.53 10.15 2.96
N ILE A 104 -7.08 10.27 1.71
CA ILE A 104 -7.90 9.97 0.52
C ILE A 104 -8.31 8.49 0.52
N LEU A 105 -7.36 7.58 0.80
CA LEU A 105 -7.63 6.14 0.81
C LEU A 105 -8.61 5.77 1.91
N LYS A 106 -8.50 6.35 3.11
CA LYS A 106 -9.47 6.13 4.18
C LYS A 106 -10.87 6.53 3.74
N GLY A 107 -11.03 7.74 3.21
CA GLY A 107 -12.33 8.22 2.78
C GLY A 107 -12.92 7.40 1.61
N TYR A 108 -12.12 7.12 0.58
CA TYR A 108 -12.58 6.41 -0.61
C TYR A 108 -12.80 4.90 -0.37
N VAL A 109 -11.89 4.24 0.35
CA VAL A 109 -11.91 2.78 0.53
C VAL A 109 -12.68 2.40 1.78
N GLU A 110 -12.43 3.04 2.92
CA GLU A 110 -13.03 2.62 4.18
C GLU A 110 -14.42 3.22 4.38
N GLU A 111 -14.60 4.49 4.02
CA GLU A 111 -15.82 5.26 4.26
C GLU A 111 -16.77 5.34 3.05
N ASP A 112 -16.39 4.77 1.89
CA ASP A 112 -17.16 4.81 0.62
C ASP A 112 -17.55 6.24 0.15
N LYS A 113 -16.72 7.24 0.47
CA LYS A 113 -16.93 8.61 0.00
C LYS A 113 -16.72 8.72 -1.51
N SER A 114 -17.55 9.51 -2.18
CA SER A 114 -17.34 9.89 -3.58
C SER A 114 -16.16 10.84 -3.75
N ALA A 115 -15.64 10.96 -4.98
CA ALA A 115 -14.60 11.93 -5.31
C ALA A 115 -15.00 13.37 -4.93
N GLN A 116 -16.28 13.71 -5.17
CA GLN A 116 -16.85 15.00 -4.79
C GLN A 116 -16.84 15.22 -3.28
N GLN A 117 -17.30 14.25 -2.49
CA GLN A 117 -17.31 14.36 -1.02
C GLN A 117 -15.91 14.54 -0.43
N LEU A 118 -14.89 13.91 -1.06
CA LEU A 118 -13.50 14.07 -0.67
C LEU A 118 -12.95 15.46 -1.02
N ALA A 119 -13.30 15.98 -2.20
CA ALA A 119 -12.93 17.34 -2.58
C ALA A 119 -13.60 18.38 -1.67
N GLU A 120 -14.88 18.19 -1.35
CA GLU A 120 -15.66 19.05 -0.44
C GLU A 120 -15.11 19.03 0.99
N SER A 121 -14.42 17.96 1.41
CA SER A 121 -13.71 17.92 2.70
C SER A 121 -12.38 18.69 2.72
N GLY A 122 -12.04 19.38 1.63
CA GLY A 122 -10.84 20.23 1.53
C GLY A 122 -9.62 19.53 0.91
N LEU A 123 -9.79 18.33 0.33
CA LEU A 123 -8.70 17.62 -0.34
C LEU A 123 -8.53 18.12 -1.78
N PRO A 124 -7.30 18.23 -2.31
CA PRO A 124 -7.07 18.68 -3.68
C PRO A 124 -7.74 17.75 -4.70
N GLN A 125 -8.66 18.29 -5.50
CA GLN A 125 -9.50 17.52 -6.40
C GLN A 125 -8.69 16.71 -7.42
N ASP A 126 -7.64 17.30 -7.97
CA ASP A 126 -6.72 16.65 -8.92
C ASP A 126 -6.03 15.43 -8.30
N VAL A 127 -5.57 15.55 -7.05
CA VAL A 127 -4.94 14.46 -6.30
C VAL A 127 -5.95 13.37 -5.97
N VAL A 128 -7.15 13.73 -5.50
CA VAL A 128 -8.25 12.77 -5.22
C VAL A 128 -8.55 11.94 -6.46
N HIS A 129 -8.77 12.59 -7.61
CA HIS A 129 -9.10 11.91 -8.87
C HIS A 129 -7.96 11.00 -9.33
N SER A 130 -6.71 11.44 -9.19
CA SER A 130 -5.52 10.65 -9.52
C SER A 130 -5.42 9.39 -8.66
N VAL A 131 -5.55 9.53 -7.34
CA VAL A 131 -5.47 8.41 -6.38
C VAL A 131 -6.61 7.41 -6.61
N ILE A 132 -7.86 7.86 -6.79
CA ILE A 132 -8.99 6.98 -7.08
C ILE A 132 -8.74 6.16 -8.36
N ARG A 133 -8.25 6.83 -9.41
CA ARG A 133 -7.90 6.16 -10.67
C ARG A 133 -6.79 5.11 -10.48
N MET A 134 -5.79 5.39 -9.65
CA MET A 134 -4.77 4.41 -9.29
C MET A 134 -5.37 3.23 -8.53
N VAL A 135 -6.26 3.49 -7.58
CA VAL A 135 -6.95 2.42 -6.83
C VAL A 135 -7.69 1.52 -7.80
N ASP A 136 -8.56 2.05 -8.65
CA ASP A 136 -9.40 1.21 -9.50
C ASP A 136 -8.62 0.43 -10.56
N ARG A 137 -7.62 1.05 -11.18
CA ARG A 137 -6.78 0.37 -12.20
C ARG A 137 -5.93 -0.77 -11.64
N ASN A 138 -5.60 -0.74 -10.35
CA ASN A 138 -4.69 -1.72 -9.74
C ASN A 138 -5.39 -2.91 -9.06
N GLU A 139 -6.70 -3.10 -9.30
CA GLU A 139 -7.45 -4.25 -8.76
C GLU A 139 -6.82 -5.59 -9.15
N TYR A 140 -6.32 -5.73 -10.38
CA TYR A 140 -5.65 -6.96 -10.84
C TYR A 140 -4.40 -7.32 -10.02
N LYS A 141 -3.68 -6.33 -9.48
CA LYS A 141 -2.51 -6.58 -8.63
C LYS A 141 -2.94 -7.05 -7.25
N ARG A 142 -3.98 -6.43 -6.68
CA ARG A 142 -4.52 -6.78 -5.35
C ARG A 142 -5.08 -8.18 -5.30
N ARG A 143 -5.70 -8.64 -6.39
CA ARG A 143 -6.22 -10.01 -6.53
C ARG A 143 -5.14 -11.10 -6.48
N GLN A 144 -3.89 -10.74 -6.78
CA GLN A 144 -2.75 -11.65 -6.75
C GLN A 144 -1.88 -11.47 -5.49
N SER A 145 -2.27 -10.56 -4.61
CA SER A 145 -1.53 -10.33 -3.36
C SER A 145 -1.79 -11.44 -2.35
N PRO A 146 -0.80 -11.84 -1.55
CA PRO A 146 -0.98 -12.89 -0.55
C PRO A 146 -2.04 -12.54 0.50
N PRO A 147 -2.55 -13.53 1.25
CA PRO A 147 -3.41 -13.28 2.40
C PRO A 147 -2.67 -12.42 3.45
N GLY A 148 -3.42 -11.71 4.28
CA GLY A 148 -2.87 -10.84 5.32
C GLY A 148 -3.91 -10.55 6.40
N VAL A 149 -3.47 -9.86 7.45
CA VAL A 149 -4.34 -9.49 8.58
C VAL A 149 -5.16 -8.25 8.20
N LYS A 150 -6.44 -8.24 8.59
CA LYS A 150 -7.31 -7.06 8.54
C LYS A 150 -7.25 -6.35 9.89
N ILE A 151 -7.00 -5.06 9.89
CA ILE A 151 -7.02 -4.21 11.09
C ILE A 151 -7.91 -2.97 10.95
N THR A 152 -8.37 -2.66 9.74
CA THR A 152 -9.26 -1.54 9.43
C THR A 152 -10.69 -2.01 9.18
N PRO A 153 -11.70 -1.12 9.14
CA PRO A 153 -13.08 -1.51 8.84
C PRO A 153 -13.26 -2.20 7.48
N LYS A 154 -12.48 -1.79 6.46
CA LYS A 154 -12.54 -2.35 5.10
C LYS A 154 -11.15 -2.68 4.55
N ALA A 155 -10.87 -3.98 4.39
CA ALA A 155 -9.63 -4.48 3.80
C ALA A 155 -9.81 -4.85 2.32
N PHE A 156 -8.71 -4.80 1.55
CA PHE A 156 -8.69 -5.30 0.18
C PHE A 156 -8.80 -6.83 0.14
N GLY A 157 -9.85 -7.34 -0.52
CA GLY A 157 -10.14 -8.77 -0.61
C GLY A 157 -11.62 -9.07 -0.37
N LYS A 158 -11.95 -9.72 0.75
CA LYS A 158 -13.33 -10.15 1.02
C LYS A 158 -14.30 -8.98 1.22
N ASP A 159 -13.84 -7.86 1.78
CA ASP A 159 -14.68 -6.71 2.13
C ASP A 159 -14.89 -5.72 0.98
N ARG A 160 -13.94 -5.62 0.05
CA ARG A 160 -14.04 -4.80 -1.17
C ARG A 160 -13.89 -5.67 -2.41
N ARG A 161 -15.02 -6.02 -3.02
CA ARG A 161 -15.08 -6.89 -4.21
C ARG A 161 -15.44 -6.09 -5.45
N LEU A 162 -14.42 -5.57 -6.13
CA LEU A 162 -14.60 -4.88 -7.41
C LEU A 162 -14.16 -5.74 -8.59
N PRO A 163 -14.74 -5.54 -9.79
CA PRO A 163 -14.28 -6.20 -11.00
C PRO A 163 -12.88 -5.70 -11.38
N ILE A 164 -12.05 -6.60 -11.94
CA ILE A 164 -10.75 -6.21 -12.52
C ILE A 164 -10.96 -5.35 -13.76
N THR A 165 -11.83 -5.79 -14.65
CA THR A 165 -12.22 -5.03 -15.84
C THR A 165 -13.33 -4.06 -15.44
N ASN A 166 -12.94 -2.82 -15.15
CA ASN A 166 -13.87 -1.77 -14.78
C ASN A 166 -13.66 -0.55 -15.71
N ARG A 167 -14.76 -0.04 -16.29
CA ARG A 167 -14.80 1.23 -17.04
C ARG A 167 -15.64 2.30 -16.34
N TYR A 168 -16.12 2.04 -15.13
CA TYR A 168 -16.77 3.05 -14.32
C TYR A 168 -15.77 4.19 -14.03
N SER A 169 -16.14 5.41 -14.40
CA SER A 169 -15.38 6.63 -14.12
C SER A 169 -16.13 7.44 -13.09
N SER A 170 -15.61 7.47 -11.86
CA SER A 170 -16.13 8.32 -10.77
C SER A 170 -15.86 9.81 -10.99
N CYS A 171 -15.15 10.18 -12.07
CA CYS A 171 -14.84 11.55 -12.44
C CYS A 171 -15.81 12.13 -13.46
N ASP A 172 -16.71 11.32 -14.04
CA ASP A 172 -17.59 11.74 -15.13
C ASP A 172 -18.95 12.28 -14.63
N ASP A 173 -19.18 12.33 -13.31
CA ASP A 173 -20.40 12.90 -12.70
C ASP A 173 -20.45 14.44 -12.73
N ALA A 174 -19.60 15.07 -13.55
CA ALA A 174 -19.65 16.49 -13.87
C ALA A 174 -19.89 16.67 -15.39
N GLY A 175 -21.08 16.28 -15.86
CA GLY A 175 -21.53 16.53 -17.25
C GLY A 175 -22.61 15.58 -17.72
#